data_AF-A0A7Y2BK37-F1
#
_entry.id   AF-A0A7Y2BK37-F1
#
_cell.length_a   1.000
_cell.length_b   1.000
_cell.length_c   1.000
_cell.angle_alpha   90.00
_cell.angle_beta   90.00
_cell.angle_gamma   90.00
#
_symmetry.space_group_name_H-M   'P 1'
#
loop_
_entity.id
_entity.type
_entity.pdbx_description
1 polymer ?
#
loop_
_entity_poly.entity_id
_entity_poly.type
_entity_poly.pdbx_seq_one_letter_code
_entity_poly.pdbx_strand_id
1 'polypeptide(L)' 'MHPTKEKIAHLNDKARKGLLPGSTKVVLTREVTALPEDVLERLVAAVKTFDAFTEDNDPYGERDFGAVELEGERY' A
#
# COMPACT_ATOMS: atom_id res chain seq x y z
N MET A 1 12.59 22.84 -6.31
CA MET A 1 13.14 21.58 -6.88
C MET A 1 12.11 20.49 -6.65
N HIS A 2 11.63 19.86 -7.72
CA HIS A 2 10.69 18.74 -7.59
C HIS A 2 11.45 17.49 -7.10
N PRO A 3 10.86 16.65 -6.22
CA PRO A 3 11.45 15.39 -5.83
C PRO A 3 11.57 14.44 -7.04
N THR A 4 12.58 13.57 -7.05
CA THR A 4 12.70 12.52 -8.08
C THR A 4 11.73 11.38 -7.76
N LYS A 5 11.32 10.61 -8.78
CA LYS A 5 10.43 9.45 -8.60
C LYS A 5 11.01 8.43 -7.62
N GLU A 6 12.32 8.22 -7.59
CA GLU A 6 12.99 7.30 -6.65
C GLU A 6 12.83 7.78 -5.20
N LYS A 7 12.87 9.10 -4.98
CA LYS A 7 12.65 9.69 -3.66
C LYS A 7 11.18 9.56 -3.24
N ILE A 8 10.24 9.72 -4.17
CA ILE A 8 8.80 9.52 -3.93
C ILE A 8 8.53 8.05 -3.57
N ALA A 9 8.99 7.12 -4.41
CA ALA A 9 8.88 5.67 -4.20
C ALA A 9 9.41 5.23 -2.83
N HIS A 10 10.57 5.74 -2.43
CA HIS A 10 11.15 5.44 -1.11
C HIS A 10 10.27 5.93 0.06
N LEU A 11 9.65 7.10 -0.07
CA LEU A 11 8.75 7.62 0.95
C LEU A 11 7.44 6.83 0.99
N ASN A 12 6.88 6.49 -0.16
CA ASN A 12 5.66 5.69 -0.26
C ASN A 12 5.86 4.28 0.31
N ASP A 13 7.00 3.63 0.01
CA ASP A 13 7.35 2.34 0.61
C ASP A 13 7.46 2.43 2.13
N LYS A 14 8.09 3.48 2.66
CA LYS A 14 8.17 3.68 4.11
C LYS A 14 6.80 3.91 4.73
N ALA A 15 5.93 4.70 4.09
CA ALA A 15 4.57 4.93 4.55
C ALA A 15 3.77 3.62 4.60
N ARG A 16 3.77 2.87 3.49
CA ARG A 16 3.07 1.58 3.34
C ARG A 16 3.57 0.53 4.33
N LYS A 17 4.88 0.47 4.60
CA LYS A 17 5.50 -0.44 5.59
C LYS A 17 5.33 0.03 7.04
N GLY A 18 4.73 1.20 7.29
CA GLY A 18 4.56 1.75 8.64
C GLY A 18 5.86 2.28 9.27
N LEU A 19 6.85 2.64 8.46
CA LEU A 19 8.18 3.11 8.88
C LEU A 19 8.25 4.64 9.06
N LEU A 20 7.10 5.33 9.04
CA LEU A 20 6.97 6.78 9.26
C LEU A 20 5.97 7.10 10.40
N PRO A 21 6.20 6.61 11.62
CA PRO A 21 5.27 6.83 12.74
C PRO A 21 5.05 8.32 12.98
N GLY A 22 3.79 8.72 13.18
CA GLY A 22 3.39 10.12 13.41
C GLY A 22 3.45 11.04 12.19
N SER A 23 4.03 10.60 11.06
CA SER A 23 4.08 11.36 9.80
C SER A 23 3.12 10.83 8.73
N THR A 24 2.47 9.69 8.99
CA THR A 24 1.52 9.04 8.09
C THR A 24 0.24 8.67 8.81
N LYS A 25 -0.90 8.77 8.10
CA LYS A 25 -2.20 8.31 8.56
C LYS A 25 -2.72 7.24 7.61
N VAL A 26 -3.04 6.05 8.14
CA VAL A 26 -3.73 5.00 7.39
C VAL A 26 -5.23 5.19 7.60
N VAL A 27 -5.98 5.19 6.50
CA VAL A 27 -7.45 5.23 6.52
C VAL A 27 -7.95 4.02 5.76
N LEU A 28 -9.00 3.41 6.28
CA LEU A 28 -9.65 2.24 5.69
C LEU A 28 -11.06 2.63 5.28
N THR A 29 -11.50 2.15 4.12
CA THR A 29 -12.89 2.34 3.69
C THR A 29 -13.82 1.50 4.55
N ARG A 30 -15.12 1.85 4.56
CA ARG A 30 -16.13 1.15 5.37
C ARG A 30 -16.15 -0.36 5.11
N GLU A 31 -15.98 -0.77 3.86
CA GLU A 31 -15.99 -2.17 3.46
C GLU A 31 -14.78 -2.92 4.01
N VAL A 32 -13.58 -2.34 3.88
CA VAL A 32 -12.36 -2.92 4.45
C VAL A 32 -12.44 -3.02 5.97
N THR A 33 -13.03 -2.02 6.66
CA THR A 33 -13.24 -2.07 8.12
C THR A 33 -14.30 -3.08 8.56
N ALA A 34 -15.16 -3.54 7.65
CA ALA A 34 -16.21 -4.51 7.96
C ALA A 34 -15.77 -5.97 7.74
N LEU A 35 -14.54 -6.20 7.26
CA LEU A 35 -13.98 -7.53 7.08
C LEU A 35 -13.81 -8.24 8.43
N PRO A 36 -13.88 -9.59 8.45
CA PRO A 36 -13.41 -10.37 9.58
C PRO A 36 -11.99 -9.99 9.98
N GLU A 37 -11.68 -10.02 11.28
CA GLU A 37 -10.41 -9.55 11.84
C GLU A 37 -9.21 -10.26 11.20
N ASP A 38 -9.29 -11.58 11.01
CA ASP A 38 -8.25 -12.39 10.39
C ASP A 38 -8.01 -12.02 8.92
N VAL A 39 -9.07 -11.70 8.18
CA VAL A 39 -8.99 -11.24 6.79
C VAL A 39 -8.37 -9.85 6.73
N LEU A 40 -8.78 -8.94 7.62
CA LEU A 40 -8.24 -7.59 7.71
C LEU A 40 -6.74 -7.61 8.05
N GLU A 41 -6.31 -8.45 9.00
CA GLU A 41 -4.90 -8.61 9.35
C GLU A 41 -4.07 -9.11 8.16
N ARG A 42 -4.58 -10.10 7.43
CA ARG A 42 -3.93 -10.62 6.21
C ARG A 42 -3.85 -9.57 5.12
N LEU A 43 -4.90 -8.79 4.91
CA LEU A 43 -4.92 -7.71 3.93
C LEU A 43 -3.90 -6.62 4.29
N VAL A 44 -3.86 -6.18 5.56
CA VAL A 44 -2.87 -5.20 6.04
C VAL A 44 -1.45 -5.73 5.91
N ALA A 45 -1.22 -7.02 6.22
CA ALA A 45 0.08 -7.66 6.03
C ALA A 45 0.48 -7.67 4.54
N ALA A 46 -0.43 -8.05 3.65
CA ALA A 46 -0.20 -8.07 2.22
C ALA A 46 0.12 -6.67 1.66
N VAL A 47 -0.58 -5.62 2.09
CA VAL A 47 -0.25 -4.23 1.74
C VAL A 47 1.15 -3.85 2.21
N LYS A 48 1.53 -4.19 3.45
CA LYS A 48 2.87 -3.89 4.00
C LYS A 48 3.99 -4.62 3.27
N THR A 49 3.75 -5.85 2.81
CA THR A 49 4.77 -6.66 2.13
C THR A 49 4.74 -6.54 0.61
N PHE A 50 3.72 -5.91 0.04
CA PHE A 50 3.56 -5.73 -1.41
C PHE A 50 4.83 -5.21 -2.10
N ASP A 51 5.27 -5.89 -3.15
CA ASP A 51 6.42 -5.51 -3.97
C ASP A 51 6.21 -5.75 -5.47
N ALA A 52 5.02 -6.25 -5.86
CA ALA A 52 4.62 -6.53 -7.23
C ALA A 52 4.22 -5.25 -8.00
N PHE A 53 5.11 -4.26 -7.99
CA PHE A 53 4.98 -3.05 -8.79
C PHE A 53 5.37 -3.36 -10.23
N THR A 54 4.43 -3.14 -11.15
CA THR A 54 4.53 -3.40 -12.59
C THR A 54 4.03 -2.16 -13.33
N GLU A 55 4.24 -2.08 -14.65
CA GLU A 55 3.73 -0.96 -15.45
C GLU A 55 2.21 -0.81 -15.34
N ASP A 56 1.48 -1.90 -15.09
CA ASP A 56 0.01 -1.90 -14.94
C ASP A 56 -0.49 -1.19 -13.68
N ASN A 57 0.32 -1.14 -12.61
CA ASN A 57 -0.08 -0.57 -11.31
C ASN A 57 0.90 0.49 -10.76
N ASP A 58 2.02 0.74 -11.43
CA ASP A 58 2.99 1.76 -11.08
C ASP A 58 3.63 2.38 -12.34
N PRO A 59 2.83 2.95 -13.26
CA PRO A 59 3.33 3.50 -14.53
C PRO A 59 4.33 4.65 -14.34
N TYR A 60 4.28 5.34 -13.19
CA TYR A 60 5.16 6.46 -12.87
C TYR A 60 6.39 6.05 -12.05
N GLY A 61 6.44 4.81 -11.55
CA GLY A 61 7.54 4.32 -10.71
C GLY A 61 7.61 5.00 -9.34
N GLU A 62 6.47 5.52 -8.87
CA GLU A 62 6.34 6.27 -7.62
C GLU A 62 5.80 5.40 -6.48
N ARG A 63 5.33 4.18 -6.78
CA ARG A 63 4.81 3.22 -5.78
C ARG A 63 3.69 3.81 -4.92
N ASP A 64 2.90 4.72 -5.47
CA ASP A 64 1.79 5.43 -4.83
C ASP A 64 0.45 4.68 -4.95
N PHE A 65 0.37 3.77 -5.93
CA PHE A 65 -0.73 2.85 -6.14
C PHE A 65 -0.26 1.39 -6.05
N GLY A 66 -1.20 0.50 -5.69
CA GLY A 66 -0.99 -0.93 -5.63
C GLY A 66 -2.33 -1.63 -5.50
N ALA A 67 -2.37 -2.90 -5.91
CA ALA A 67 -3.55 -3.74 -5.79
C ALA A 67 -3.14 -5.12 -5.27
N VAL A 68 -3.90 -5.65 -4.32
CA VAL A 68 -3.60 -6.90 -3.61
C VAL A 68 -4.69 -7.91 -3.92
N GLU A 69 -4.30 -9.13 -4.27
CA GLU A 69 -5.21 -10.26 -4.40
C GLU A 69 -5.22 -11.05 -3.09
N LEU A 70 -6.39 -11.25 -2.49
CA LEU A 70 -6.58 -12.03 -1.28
C LEU A 70 -7.83 -12.91 -1.43
N GLU A 71 -7.65 -14.24 -1.39
CA GLU A 71 -8.75 -15.23 -1.51
C GLU A 71 -9.59 -15.13 -2.79
N GLY A 72 -9.01 -14.61 -3.88
CA GLY A 72 -9.70 -14.43 -5.16
C GLY A 72 -10.43 -13.10 -5.27
N GLU A 73 -10.36 -12.26 -4.25
CA GLU A 73 -10.85 -10.88 -4.26
C GLU A 73 -9.69 -9.91 -4.42
N ARG A 74 -9.92 -8.87 -5.21
CA ARG A 74 -8.94 -7.79 -5.47
C ARG A 74 -9.26 -6.56 -4.65
N TYR A 75 -8.26 -6.10 -3.90
CA TYR A 75 -8.29 -4.90 -3.06
C TYR A 75 -7.33 -3.83 -3.57
#